data_AF-A0A662DEW9-F1
#
_entry.id   AF-A0A662DEW9-F1
#
_cell.length_a   1.000
_cell.length_b   1.000
_cell.length_c   1.000
_cell.angle_alpha   90.00
_cell.angle_beta   90.00
_cell.angle_gamma   90.00
#
_symmetry.space_group_name_H-M   'P 1'
#
loop_
_entity.id
_entity.type
_entity.pdbx_description
1 polymer ?
#
loop_
_entity_poly.entity_id
_entity_poly.type
_entity_poly.pdbx_seq_one_letter_code
_entity_poly.pdbx_strand_id
1 'polypeptide(L)'
;MVTKTTATLGLKIIILTFLLFICYSIASMVVGLTDFAQVSDTADTMVSLLIVCALEVIVLSYPIIRSRWTAWRLVLTIFFVFYGVMTFLSQIETVVFLGYLVDVVPAETIPKLFMHGGIIAALFSPLAVLVHGKMRTTEESPEINQRILMPCREWVWKLILIAVVYVVIYVSFGAFVAVPLAGRVFQEYYGGLQLPAWILPFQMMRAMIWTALALPLIRMMKGNWWEAGLAVALLFSVLMGSQLLLPNPYMPDAIRLAHFVEISSSNFLFGWIVVWLLNRHHGSLRELFR
;
A
#
# COMPACT_ATOMS: atom_id res chain seq x y z
N MET A 1 10.43 -3.94 -33.08
CA MET A 1 11.19 -4.23 -31.83
C MET A 1 10.36 -3.91 -30.58
N VAL A 2 9.70 -2.76 -30.51
CA VAL A 2 8.81 -2.32 -29.40
C VAL A 2 7.64 -3.27 -29.10
N THR A 3 7.02 -3.87 -30.13
CA THR A 3 5.92 -4.84 -29.98
C THR A 3 6.32 -6.13 -29.27
N LYS A 4 7.54 -6.64 -29.51
CA LYS A 4 8.05 -7.84 -28.83
C LYS A 4 8.26 -7.57 -27.33
N THR A 5 8.86 -6.43 -26.99
CA THR A 5 9.11 -6.04 -25.59
C THR A 5 7.80 -5.84 -24.80
N THR A 6 6.79 -5.25 -25.43
CA THR A 6 5.47 -5.01 -24.80
C THR A 6 4.72 -6.33 -24.57
N ALA A 7 4.73 -7.24 -25.55
CA ALA A 7 4.13 -8.57 -25.42
C ALA A 7 4.80 -9.40 -24.31
N THR A 8 6.14 -9.34 -24.20
CA THR A 8 6.87 -10.00 -23.11
C THR A 8 6.50 -9.43 -21.74
N LEU A 9 6.34 -8.11 -21.61
CA LEU A 9 5.91 -7.49 -20.35
C LEU A 9 4.49 -7.92 -19.98
N GLY A 10 3.55 -7.88 -20.93
CA GLY A 10 2.17 -8.33 -20.70
C GLY A 10 2.11 -9.80 -20.22
N LEU A 11 2.88 -10.68 -20.85
CA LEU A 11 2.97 -12.08 -20.44
C LEU A 11 3.53 -12.24 -19.02
N LYS A 12 4.59 -11.48 -18.66
CA LYS A 12 5.15 -11.50 -17.30
C LYS A 12 4.13 -11.06 -16.25
N ILE A 13 3.34 -10.02 -16.55
CA ILE A 13 2.27 -9.55 -15.67
C ILE A 13 1.24 -10.67 -15.47
N ILE A 14 0.77 -11.31 -16.54
CA ILE A 14 -0.19 -12.41 -16.45
C ILE A 14 0.35 -13.56 -15.58
N ILE A 15 1.59 -13.98 -15.83
CA ILE A 15 2.25 -15.04 -15.04
C ILE A 15 2.32 -14.64 -13.56
N LEU A 16 2.74 -13.41 -13.27
CA LEU A 16 2.85 -12.93 -11.89
C LEU A 16 1.48 -12.82 -11.21
N THR A 17 0.42 -12.47 -11.93
CA THR A 17 -0.96 -12.45 -11.41
C THR A 17 -1.36 -13.83 -10.92
N PHE A 18 -1.13 -14.88 -11.72
CA PHE A 18 -1.45 -16.25 -11.30
C PHE A 18 -0.54 -16.72 -10.16
N LEU A 19 0.75 -16.37 -10.16
CA LEU A 19 1.65 -16.69 -9.05
C LEU A 19 1.21 -16.02 -7.75
N LEU A 20 0.79 -14.75 -7.81
CA LEU A 20 0.28 -14.04 -6.64
C LEU A 20 -1.03 -14.68 -6.13
N PHE A 21 -1.95 -15.03 -7.04
CA PHE A 21 -3.17 -15.75 -6.69
C PHE A 21 -2.86 -17.07 -5.96
N ILE A 22 -1.87 -17.84 -6.45
CA ILE A 22 -1.41 -19.07 -5.78
C ILE A 22 -0.82 -18.74 -4.39
N CYS A 23 -0.05 -17.66 -4.25
CA CYS A 23 0.49 -17.23 -2.95
C CYS A 23 -0.64 -16.91 -1.95
N TYR A 24 -1.71 -16.23 -2.39
CA TYR A 24 -2.90 -16.00 -1.55
C TYR A 24 -3.53 -17.31 -1.10
N SER A 25 -3.75 -18.26 -2.02
CA SER A 25 -4.32 -19.57 -1.69
C SER A 25 -3.47 -20.36 -0.69
N ILE A 26 -2.14 -20.39 -0.89
CA ILE A 26 -1.20 -21.04 0.03
C ILE A 26 -1.27 -20.38 1.41
N ALA A 27 -1.22 -19.05 1.48
CA ALA A 27 -1.27 -18.33 2.76
C ALA A 27 -2.58 -18.56 3.50
N SER A 28 -3.73 -18.52 2.79
CA SER A 28 -5.05 -18.77 3.39
C SER A 28 -5.16 -20.19 3.96
N MET A 29 -4.63 -21.19 3.24
CA MET A 29 -4.61 -22.59 3.70
C MET A 29 -3.70 -22.78 4.92
N VAL A 30 -2.49 -22.21 4.90
CA VAL A 30 -1.51 -22.36 6.00
C VAL A 30 -2.01 -21.72 7.29
N VAL A 31 -2.69 -20.58 7.19
CA VAL A 31 -3.14 -19.81 8.35
C VAL A 31 -4.54 -20.25 8.83
N GLY A 32 -5.28 -20.99 8.01
CA GLY A 32 -6.65 -21.41 8.31
C GLY A 32 -7.64 -20.24 8.25
N LEU A 33 -7.53 -19.40 7.21
CA LEU A 33 -8.46 -18.31 6.89
C LEU A 33 -9.37 -18.69 5.70
N THR A 34 -9.64 -19.99 5.51
CA THR A 34 -10.44 -20.50 4.39
C THR A 34 -11.94 -20.21 4.53
N ASP A 35 -12.41 -19.98 5.76
CA ASP A 35 -13.85 -19.85 6.06
C ASP A 35 -14.41 -18.49 5.63
N PHE A 36 -13.56 -17.48 5.40
CA PHE A 36 -13.95 -16.17 4.86
C PHE A 36 -14.53 -16.24 3.45
N ALA A 37 -14.21 -17.32 2.71
CA ALA A 37 -14.72 -17.54 1.35
C ALA A 37 -16.11 -18.20 1.31
N GLN A 38 -16.67 -18.63 2.46
CA GLN A 38 -17.98 -19.32 2.49
C GLN A 38 -19.20 -18.38 2.54
N VAL A 39 -18.98 -17.07 2.73
CA VAL A 39 -20.05 -16.07 2.92
C VAL A 39 -20.54 -15.46 1.59
N SER A 40 -19.75 -15.58 0.52
CA SER A 40 -20.03 -15.05 -0.82
C SER A 40 -20.03 -16.15 -1.88
N ASP A 41 -20.58 -15.87 -3.07
CA ASP A 41 -20.45 -16.79 -4.20
C ASP A 41 -18.96 -17.04 -4.47
N THR A 42 -18.56 -18.32 -4.42
CA THR A 42 -17.17 -18.75 -4.56
C THR A 42 -16.58 -18.26 -5.88
N ALA A 43 -17.38 -18.22 -6.96
CA ALA A 43 -16.93 -17.76 -8.27
C ALA A 43 -16.59 -16.26 -8.28
N ASP A 44 -17.48 -15.42 -7.74
CA ASP A 44 -17.30 -13.96 -7.70
C ASP A 44 -16.12 -13.57 -6.81
N THR A 45 -15.91 -14.31 -5.72
CA THR A 45 -14.78 -14.10 -4.81
C THR A 45 -13.44 -14.41 -5.50
N MET A 46 -13.38 -15.50 -6.28
CA MET A 46 -12.19 -15.86 -7.05
C MET A 46 -11.88 -14.83 -8.15
N VAL A 47 -12.90 -14.33 -8.86
CA VAL A 47 -12.73 -13.29 -9.88
C VAL A 47 -12.23 -11.99 -9.25
N SER A 48 -12.82 -11.59 -8.12
CA SER A 48 -12.39 -10.39 -7.38
C SER A 48 -10.94 -10.52 -6.92
N LEU A 49 -10.54 -11.68 -6.39
CA LEU A 49 -9.14 -11.95 -6.01
C LEU A 49 -8.19 -11.89 -7.21
N LEU A 50 -8.60 -12.40 -8.36
CA LEU A 50 -7.78 -12.32 -9.57
C LEU A 50 -7.59 -10.87 -10.03
N ILE A 51 -8.63 -10.04 -9.94
CA ILE A 51 -8.56 -8.59 -10.23
C ILE A 51 -7.60 -7.91 -9.25
N VAL A 52 -7.72 -8.19 -7.95
CA VAL A 52 -6.80 -7.67 -6.92
C VAL A 52 -5.36 -8.06 -7.24
N CYS A 53 -5.10 -9.33 -7.52
CA CYS A 53 -3.77 -9.81 -7.89
C CYS A 53 -3.23 -9.08 -9.13
N ALA A 54 -4.06 -8.87 -10.15
CA ALA A 54 -3.66 -8.16 -11.36
C ALA A 54 -3.28 -6.70 -11.07
N LEU A 55 -4.10 -6.00 -10.28
CA LEU A 55 -3.83 -4.61 -9.90
C LEU A 55 -2.52 -4.49 -9.10
N GLU A 56 -2.32 -5.34 -8.09
CA GLU A 56 -1.12 -5.37 -7.26
C GLU A 56 0.15 -5.66 -8.08
N VAL A 57 0.07 -6.64 -8.97
CA VAL A 57 1.18 -6.99 -9.88
C VAL A 57 1.52 -5.84 -10.81
N ILE A 58 0.52 -5.14 -11.37
CA ILE A 58 0.75 -4.00 -12.26
C ILE A 58 1.52 -2.90 -11.52
N VAL A 59 1.05 -2.51 -10.33
CA VAL A 59 1.70 -1.43 -9.58
C VAL A 59 3.06 -1.81 -9.00
N LEU A 60 3.28 -3.08 -8.64
CA LEU A 60 4.59 -3.57 -8.17
C LEU A 60 5.59 -3.75 -9.32
N SER A 61 5.12 -4.13 -10.51
CA SER A 61 5.99 -4.37 -11.66
C SER A 61 6.70 -3.10 -12.12
N TYR A 62 6.01 -1.95 -12.13
CA TYR A 62 6.59 -0.68 -12.56
C TYR A 62 7.87 -0.30 -11.79
N PRO A 63 7.87 -0.19 -10.44
CA PRO A 63 9.06 0.15 -9.68
C PRO A 63 10.13 -0.95 -9.71
N ILE A 64 9.77 -2.23 -9.84
CA ILE A 64 10.75 -3.33 -10.02
C ILE A 64 11.54 -3.13 -11.32
N ILE A 65 10.85 -2.89 -12.44
CA ILE A 65 11.46 -2.72 -13.76
C ILE A 65 12.31 -1.44 -13.81
N ARG A 66 11.80 -0.35 -13.22
CA ARG A 66 12.49 0.95 -13.16
C ARG A 66 13.54 1.04 -12.04
N SER A 67 13.75 -0.02 -11.26
CA SER A 67 14.70 0.00 -10.15
C SER A 67 16.16 0.03 -10.62
N ARG A 68 17.00 0.79 -9.91
CA ARG A 68 18.46 0.72 -9.90
C ARG A 68 18.96 -0.48 -9.12
N TRP A 69 18.21 -0.89 -8.09
CA TRP A 69 18.57 -2.01 -7.24
C TRP A 69 18.26 -3.33 -7.94
N THR A 70 18.99 -4.38 -7.58
CA THR A 70 18.85 -5.74 -8.10
C THR A 70 19.04 -6.76 -6.98
N ALA A 71 18.78 -8.03 -7.26
CA ALA A 71 18.98 -9.15 -6.35
C ALA A 71 18.27 -8.96 -5.00
N TRP A 72 18.86 -9.46 -3.91
CA TRP A 72 18.25 -9.48 -2.58
C TRP A 72 17.88 -8.11 -2.02
N ARG A 73 18.64 -7.07 -2.34
CA ARG A 73 18.29 -5.69 -1.93
C ARG A 73 16.94 -5.26 -2.49
N LEU A 74 16.66 -5.59 -3.76
CA LEU A 74 15.36 -5.33 -4.37
C LEU A 74 14.28 -6.24 -3.79
N VAL A 75 14.56 -7.54 -3.61
CA VAL A 75 13.61 -8.49 -3.00
C VAL A 75 13.15 -8.01 -1.63
N LEU A 76 14.08 -7.66 -0.74
CA LEU A 76 13.77 -7.17 0.60
C LEU A 76 12.97 -5.86 0.56
N THR A 77 13.30 -4.96 -0.37
CA THR A 77 12.55 -3.71 -0.53
C THR A 77 11.10 -3.97 -0.94
N ILE A 78 10.90 -4.84 -1.95
CA ILE A 78 9.56 -5.22 -2.39
C ILE A 78 8.81 -5.95 -1.27
N PHE A 79 9.48 -6.82 -0.51
CA PHE A 79 8.89 -7.48 0.65
C PHE A 79 8.37 -6.46 1.67
N PHE A 80 9.22 -5.54 2.14
CA PHE A 80 8.83 -4.57 3.16
C PHE A 80 7.77 -3.59 2.67
N VAL A 81 7.82 -3.17 1.41
CA VAL A 81 6.79 -2.29 0.83
C VAL A 81 5.48 -3.05 0.69
N PHE A 82 5.50 -4.24 0.11
CA PHE A 82 4.29 -5.00 -0.14
C PHE A 82 3.62 -5.40 1.19
N TYR A 83 4.37 -6.02 2.10
CA TYR A 83 3.89 -6.35 3.45
C TYR A 83 3.49 -5.12 4.26
N GLY A 84 4.35 -4.09 4.24
CA GLY A 84 4.18 -2.88 5.04
C GLY A 84 2.90 -2.13 4.67
N VAL A 85 2.64 -1.97 3.38
CA VAL A 85 1.47 -1.25 2.87
C VAL A 85 0.22 -2.11 2.94
N MET A 86 0.26 -3.32 2.38
CA MET A 86 -0.93 -4.17 2.25
C MET A 86 -1.40 -4.68 3.61
N THR A 87 -0.47 -5.09 4.48
CA THR A 87 -0.80 -5.81 5.71
C THR A 87 -0.50 -4.99 6.94
N PHE A 88 0.73 -4.53 7.15
CA PHE A 88 1.10 -3.91 8.42
C PHE A 88 0.28 -2.64 8.69
N LEU A 89 0.22 -1.72 7.72
CA LEU A 89 -0.52 -0.47 7.85
C LEU A 89 -2.04 -0.64 7.96
N SER A 90 -2.60 -1.66 7.28
CA SER A 90 -4.02 -1.97 7.38
C SER A 90 -4.37 -2.64 8.72
N GLN A 91 -3.57 -3.61 9.17
CA GLN A 91 -3.88 -4.38 10.37
C GLN A 91 -3.60 -3.63 11.67
N ILE A 92 -2.63 -2.71 11.73
CA ILE A 92 -2.48 -1.85 12.92
C ILE A 92 -3.70 -0.94 13.12
N GLU A 93 -4.36 -0.56 12.02
CA GLU A 93 -5.62 0.18 12.08
C GLU A 93 -6.71 -0.74 12.65
N THR A 94 -6.87 -1.95 12.10
CA THR A 94 -7.79 -2.95 12.67
C THR A 94 -7.57 -3.15 14.17
N VAL A 95 -6.32 -3.29 14.64
CA VAL A 95 -6.01 -3.47 16.07
C VAL A 95 -6.45 -2.29 16.91
N VAL A 96 -6.14 -1.06 16.48
CA VAL A 96 -6.49 0.16 17.20
C VAL A 96 -8.01 0.37 17.22
N PHE A 97 -8.66 0.19 16.08
CA PHE A 97 -10.10 0.38 15.94
C PHE A 97 -10.91 -0.75 16.57
N LEU A 98 -10.38 -1.97 16.65
CA LEU A 98 -11.05 -3.09 17.34
C LEU A 98 -11.31 -2.77 18.80
N GLY A 99 -10.45 -2.02 19.49
CA GLY A 99 -10.73 -1.53 20.84
C GLY A 99 -12.01 -0.67 20.95
N TYR A 100 -12.49 -0.13 19.82
CA TYR A 100 -13.68 0.71 19.71
C TYR A 100 -14.79 0.08 18.85
N LEU A 101 -14.49 -1.00 18.13
CA LEU A 101 -15.36 -1.76 17.23
C LEU A 101 -15.34 -3.25 17.60
N VAL A 102 -15.25 -3.58 18.90
CA VAL A 102 -14.95 -4.92 19.46
C VAL A 102 -15.84 -6.03 18.87
N ASP A 103 -17.03 -5.68 18.41
CA ASP A 103 -18.02 -6.61 17.86
C ASP A 103 -17.76 -7.01 16.39
N VAL A 104 -16.81 -6.36 15.70
CA VAL A 104 -16.63 -6.49 14.25
C VAL A 104 -15.59 -7.54 13.88
N VAL A 105 -14.46 -7.65 14.58
CA VAL A 105 -13.38 -8.60 14.22
C VAL A 105 -12.92 -9.38 15.46
N PRO A 106 -12.89 -10.73 15.45
CA PRO A 106 -12.35 -11.50 16.55
C PRO A 106 -10.85 -11.26 16.74
N ALA A 107 -10.41 -11.03 17.99
CA ALA A 107 -9.01 -10.75 18.30
C ALA A 107 -8.05 -11.88 17.88
N GLU A 108 -8.53 -13.12 17.89
CA GLU A 108 -7.78 -14.32 17.46
C GLU A 108 -7.46 -14.32 15.95
N THR A 109 -8.23 -13.58 15.15
CA THR A 109 -8.01 -13.46 13.70
C THR A 109 -6.88 -12.50 13.38
N ILE A 110 -6.52 -11.56 14.28
CA ILE A 110 -5.50 -10.54 13.99
C ILE A 110 -4.12 -11.16 13.68
N PRO A 111 -3.53 -12.03 14.53
CA PRO A 111 -2.21 -12.60 14.24
C PRO A 111 -2.22 -13.39 12.93
N LYS A 112 -3.33 -14.07 12.63
CA LYS A 112 -3.55 -14.78 11.38
C LYS A 112 -3.47 -13.83 10.18
N LEU A 113 -4.09 -12.65 10.22
CA LEU A 113 -4.02 -11.66 9.15
C LEU A 113 -2.59 -11.14 8.92
N PHE A 114 -1.82 -10.90 9.99
CA PHE A 114 -0.40 -10.54 9.86
C PHE A 114 0.43 -11.67 9.25
N MET A 115 0.23 -12.92 9.67
CA MET A 115 0.94 -14.08 9.12
C MET A 115 0.59 -14.30 7.65
N HIS A 116 -0.69 -14.17 7.29
CA HIS A 116 -1.19 -14.34 5.93
C HIS A 116 -0.47 -13.39 4.95
N GLY A 117 -0.49 -12.09 5.25
CA GLY A 117 0.22 -11.10 4.44
C GLY A 117 1.74 -11.31 4.43
N GLY A 118 2.32 -11.74 5.55
CA GLY A 118 3.75 -12.05 5.65
C GLY A 118 4.16 -13.20 4.74
N ILE A 119 3.37 -14.28 4.68
CA ILE A 119 3.60 -15.43 3.80
C ILE A 119 3.47 -15.00 2.33
N ILE A 120 2.42 -14.24 1.98
CA ILE A 120 2.23 -13.74 0.62
C ILE A 120 3.43 -12.91 0.18
N ALA A 121 3.83 -11.92 0.99
CA ALA A 121 4.95 -11.05 0.66
C ALA A 121 6.27 -11.83 0.55
N ALA A 122 6.51 -12.80 1.44
CA ALA A 122 7.72 -13.62 1.44
C ALA A 122 7.82 -14.51 0.21
N LEU A 123 6.71 -15.10 -0.24
CA LEU A 123 6.67 -15.94 -1.45
C LEU A 123 6.72 -15.10 -2.72
N PHE A 124 5.91 -14.04 -2.79
CA PHE A 124 5.71 -13.29 -4.03
C PHE A 124 6.87 -12.36 -4.38
N SER A 125 7.48 -11.69 -3.40
CA SER A 125 8.56 -10.72 -3.65
C SER A 125 9.76 -11.31 -4.43
N PRO A 126 10.34 -12.48 -4.07
CA PRO A 126 11.40 -13.08 -4.85
C PRO A 126 10.94 -13.52 -6.24
N LEU A 127 9.72 -14.04 -6.38
CA LEU A 127 9.14 -14.42 -7.68
C LEU A 127 9.00 -13.21 -8.61
N ALA A 128 8.48 -12.09 -8.10
CA ALA A 128 8.32 -10.85 -8.84
C ALA A 128 9.67 -10.33 -9.38
N VAL A 129 10.69 -10.30 -8.53
CA VAL A 129 12.04 -9.85 -8.92
C VAL A 129 12.69 -10.82 -9.92
N LEU A 130 12.49 -12.13 -9.74
CA LEU A 130 13.02 -13.17 -10.62
C LEU A 130 12.39 -13.11 -12.02
N VAL A 131 11.06 -13.06 -12.12
CA VAL A 131 10.32 -13.04 -13.40
C VAL A 131 10.65 -11.76 -14.19
N HIS A 132 10.84 -10.63 -13.49
CA HIS A 132 11.30 -9.39 -14.13
C HIS A 132 12.77 -9.41 -14.53
N GLY A 133 13.52 -10.47 -14.21
CA GLY A 133 14.93 -10.64 -14.59
C GLY A 133 15.88 -9.80 -13.76
N LYS A 134 15.44 -9.27 -12.62
CA LYS A 134 16.19 -8.35 -11.76
C LYS A 134 16.98 -9.06 -10.66
N MET A 135 17.01 -10.39 -10.68
CA MET A 135 17.74 -11.21 -9.69
C MET A 135 19.25 -11.26 -9.96
N ARG A 136 19.70 -11.06 -11.21
CA ARG A 136 21.12 -11.03 -11.54
C ARG A 136 21.73 -9.71 -11.06
N THR A 137 22.81 -9.80 -10.27
CA THR A 137 23.61 -8.64 -9.88
C THR A 137 24.17 -8.01 -11.15
N THR A 138 23.64 -6.85 -11.51
CA THR A 138 24.26 -5.98 -12.52
C THR A 138 25.12 -5.00 -11.75
N GLU A 139 26.31 -4.66 -12.24
CA GLU A 139 27.14 -3.62 -11.63
C GLU A 139 26.27 -2.38 -11.37
N GLU A 140 26.12 -2.01 -10.09
CA GLU A 140 25.36 -0.81 -9.72
C GLU A 140 26.04 0.36 -10.44
N SER A 141 25.30 1.06 -11.31
CA SER A 141 25.83 2.23 -12.00
C SER A 141 26.43 3.19 -10.96
N PRO A 142 27.67 3.68 -11.13
CA PRO A 142 28.36 4.53 -10.14
C PRO A 142 27.73 5.93 -9.96
N GLU A 143 26.55 6.17 -10.52
CA GLU A 143 25.77 7.38 -10.25
C GLU A 143 25.46 7.48 -8.75
N ILE A 144 26.18 8.37 -8.08
CA ILE A 144 25.91 8.77 -6.71
C ILE A 144 24.45 9.23 -6.64
N ASN A 145 23.63 8.49 -5.89
CA ASN A 145 22.23 8.81 -5.74
C ASN A 145 22.08 10.05 -4.87
N GLN A 146 21.92 11.21 -5.49
CA GLN A 146 21.75 12.49 -4.79
C GLN A 146 20.34 12.69 -4.22
N ARG A 147 19.42 11.74 -4.41
CA ARG A 147 18.06 11.85 -3.88
C ARG A 147 18.04 11.74 -2.37
N ILE A 148 17.22 12.57 -1.74
CA ILE A 148 17.01 12.59 -0.29
C ILE A 148 18.27 12.99 0.50
N LEU A 149 19.19 13.73 -0.13
CA LEU A 149 20.28 14.40 0.56
C LEU A 149 19.77 15.76 1.07
N MET A 150 19.49 15.85 2.36
CA MET A 150 19.04 17.09 3.00
C MET A 150 19.55 17.17 4.45
N PRO A 151 19.80 18.38 4.98
CA PRO A 151 20.24 18.56 6.36
C PRO A 151 19.20 18.06 7.37
N CYS A 152 19.63 17.68 8.57
CA CYS A 152 18.75 17.14 9.62
C CYS A 152 17.58 18.08 9.95
N ARG A 153 17.83 19.39 9.99
CA ARG A 153 16.77 20.40 10.18
C ARG A 153 15.68 20.30 9.11
N GLU A 154 16.06 20.08 7.85
CA GLU A 154 15.11 19.95 6.75
C GLU A 154 14.27 18.68 6.88
N TRP A 155 14.91 17.58 7.24
CA TRP A 155 14.21 16.33 7.57
C TRP A 155 13.15 16.52 8.65
N VAL A 156 13.52 17.14 9.77
CA VAL A 156 12.61 17.27 10.92
C VAL A 156 11.36 18.05 10.54
N TRP A 157 11.47 19.21 9.89
CA TRP A 157 10.29 19.99 9.55
C TRP A 157 9.44 19.32 8.45
N LYS A 158 10.07 18.62 7.49
CA LYS A 158 9.33 17.87 6.46
C LYS A 158 8.55 16.71 7.06
N LEU A 159 9.14 15.97 8.01
CA LEU A 159 8.44 14.88 8.69
C LEU A 159 7.28 15.40 9.53
N ILE A 160 7.44 16.52 10.22
CA ILE A 160 6.33 17.19 10.93
C ILE A 160 5.23 17.59 9.94
N LEU A 161 5.60 18.21 8.81
CA LEU A 161 4.63 18.60 7.78
C LEU A 161 3.91 17.38 7.21
N ILE A 162 4.62 16.28 6.92
CA ILE A 162 4.03 15.02 6.44
C ILE A 162 3.03 14.46 7.45
N ALA A 163 3.37 14.45 8.74
CA ALA A 163 2.48 13.98 9.80
C ALA A 163 1.19 14.81 9.85
N VAL A 164 1.30 16.14 9.79
CA VAL A 164 0.14 17.04 9.79
C VAL A 164 -0.71 16.86 8.53
N VAL A 165 -0.07 16.83 7.35
CA VAL A 165 -0.76 16.63 6.06
C VAL A 165 -1.50 15.29 6.04
N TYR A 166 -0.89 14.22 6.57
CA TYR A 166 -1.54 12.93 6.65
C TYR A 166 -2.83 12.98 7.48
N VAL A 167 -2.79 13.62 8.65
CA VAL A 167 -3.96 13.78 9.52
C VAL A 167 -5.05 14.59 8.81
N VAL A 168 -4.68 15.67 8.13
CA VAL A 168 -5.63 16.48 7.35
C VAL A 168 -6.28 15.66 6.24
N ILE A 169 -5.50 14.88 5.49
CA ILE A 169 -6.01 13.98 4.45
C ILE A 169 -6.94 12.94 5.07
N TYR A 170 -6.53 12.28 6.14
CA TYR A 170 -7.31 11.25 6.83
C TYR A 170 -8.69 11.78 7.25
N VAL A 171 -8.73 12.91 7.98
CA VAL A 171 -9.99 13.50 8.44
C VAL A 171 -10.84 14.00 7.26
N SER A 172 -10.21 14.63 6.27
CA SER A 172 -10.94 15.20 5.13
C SER A 172 -11.55 14.12 4.24
N PHE A 173 -10.83 13.05 3.94
CA PHE A 173 -11.36 11.97 3.10
C PHE A 173 -12.44 11.17 3.84
N GLY A 174 -12.28 10.93 5.15
CA GLY A 174 -13.37 10.37 5.96
C GLY A 174 -14.64 11.21 5.89
N ALA A 175 -14.52 12.52 6.11
CA ALA A 175 -15.67 13.42 6.14
C ALA A 175 -16.30 13.71 4.77
N PHE A 176 -15.48 13.91 3.73
CA PHE A 176 -15.94 14.39 2.41
C PHE A 176 -16.03 13.30 1.34
N VAL A 177 -15.46 12.11 1.56
CA VAL A 177 -15.51 10.98 0.62
C VAL A 177 -16.27 9.81 1.22
N ALA A 178 -15.85 9.32 2.40
CA ALA A 178 -16.45 8.13 3.00
C ALA A 178 -17.90 8.34 3.42
N VAL A 179 -18.16 9.40 4.21
CA VAL A 179 -19.51 9.71 4.72
C VAL A 179 -20.52 9.91 3.59
N PRO A 180 -20.25 10.73 2.54
CA PRO A 180 -21.22 10.92 1.47
C PRO A 180 -21.44 9.68 0.61
N LEU A 181 -20.39 8.89 0.34
CA LEU A 181 -20.51 7.68 -0.49
C LEU A 181 -21.25 6.55 0.23
N ALA A 182 -21.01 6.36 1.52
CA ALA A 182 -21.70 5.36 2.33
C ALA A 182 -23.14 5.80 2.70
N GLY A 183 -23.41 7.10 2.70
CA GLY A 183 -24.74 7.66 2.95
C GLY A 183 -25.29 7.26 4.32
N ARG A 184 -26.53 6.77 4.36
CA ARG A 184 -27.22 6.40 5.62
C ARG A 184 -26.57 5.21 6.33
N VAL A 185 -25.99 4.28 5.57
CA VAL A 185 -25.31 3.09 6.10
C VAL A 185 -24.12 3.49 6.97
N PHE A 186 -23.49 4.64 6.70
CA PHE A 186 -22.39 5.14 7.53
C PHE A 186 -22.83 5.38 8.97
N GLN A 187 -24.00 6.00 9.19
CA GLN A 187 -24.51 6.28 10.53
C GLN A 187 -24.97 5.02 11.24
N GLU A 188 -25.52 4.05 10.51
CA GLU A 188 -25.89 2.75 11.07
C GLU A 188 -24.67 1.96 11.53
N TYR A 189 -23.58 2.02 10.77
CA TYR A 189 -22.37 1.26 11.04
C TYR A 189 -21.41 1.96 12.03
N TYR A 190 -21.27 3.29 11.93
CA TYR A 190 -20.32 4.08 12.74
C TYR A 190 -20.99 5.02 13.75
N GLY A 191 -22.32 5.11 13.84
CA GLY A 191 -23.02 6.10 14.68
C GLY A 191 -22.73 5.98 16.18
N GLY A 192 -22.33 4.78 16.65
CA GLY A 192 -21.89 4.55 18.03
C GLY A 192 -20.40 4.75 18.27
N LEU A 193 -19.60 4.99 17.22
CA LEU A 193 -18.15 5.04 17.32
C LEU A 193 -17.69 6.37 17.94
N GLN A 194 -17.16 6.30 19.15
CA GLN A 194 -16.52 7.44 19.81
C GLN A 194 -15.00 7.28 19.75
N LEU A 195 -14.38 8.04 18.86
CA LEU A 195 -12.93 8.02 18.71
C LEU A 195 -12.25 8.94 19.73
N PRO A 196 -11.32 8.43 20.53
CA PRO A 196 -10.57 9.26 21.46
C PRO A 196 -9.55 10.14 20.73
N ALA A 197 -9.17 11.25 21.37
CA ALA A 197 -8.25 12.22 20.80
C ALA A 197 -6.87 11.64 20.43
N TRP A 198 -6.44 10.53 21.05
CA TRP A 198 -5.15 9.90 20.77
C TRP A 198 -5.08 9.25 19.37
N ILE A 199 -6.21 9.05 18.69
CA ILE A 199 -6.24 8.60 17.30
C ILE A 199 -5.44 9.55 16.40
N LEU A 200 -5.44 10.87 16.65
CA LEU A 200 -4.68 11.82 15.83
C LEU A 200 -3.15 11.59 15.95
N PRO A 201 -2.54 11.52 17.15
CA PRO A 201 -1.18 11.05 17.32
C PRO A 201 -0.88 9.68 16.67
N PHE A 202 -1.81 8.73 16.74
CA PHE A 202 -1.65 7.44 16.06
C PHE A 202 -1.58 7.60 14.53
N GLN A 203 -2.42 8.45 13.94
CA GLN A 203 -2.34 8.76 12.51
C GLN A 203 -1.01 9.43 12.14
N MET A 204 -0.49 10.32 12.99
CA MET A 204 0.84 10.91 12.79
C MET A 204 1.95 9.85 12.79
N MET A 205 1.88 8.87 13.69
CA MET A 205 2.81 7.73 13.70
C MET A 205 2.66 6.88 12.43
N ARG A 206 1.43 6.59 11.99
CA ARG A 206 1.15 5.90 10.71
C ARG A 206 1.81 6.62 9.54
N ALA A 207 1.72 7.95 9.49
CA ALA A 207 2.35 8.76 8.46
C ALA A 207 3.87 8.54 8.40
N MET A 208 4.54 8.34 9.54
CA MET A 208 5.98 8.05 9.59
C MET A 208 6.32 6.68 9.02
N ILE A 209 5.48 5.66 9.29
CA ILE A 209 5.64 4.31 8.74
C ILE A 209 5.47 4.35 7.22
N TRP A 210 4.41 4.98 6.71
CA TRP A 210 4.22 5.22 5.28
C TRP A 210 5.43 5.92 4.66
N THR A 211 5.92 6.98 5.30
CA THR A 211 7.09 7.73 4.82
C THR A 211 8.33 6.84 4.76
N ALA A 212 8.58 6.03 5.80
CA ALA A 212 9.70 5.10 5.84
C ALA A 212 9.65 4.08 4.69
N LEU A 213 8.46 3.58 4.34
CA LEU A 213 8.24 2.68 3.20
C LEU A 213 8.43 3.39 1.85
N ALA A 214 8.15 4.69 1.75
CA ALA A 214 8.41 5.47 0.54
C ALA A 214 9.91 5.69 0.28
N LEU A 215 10.75 5.81 1.32
CA LEU A 215 12.18 6.10 1.17
C LEU A 215 12.95 5.13 0.26
N PRO A 216 12.89 3.79 0.45
CA PRO A 216 13.60 2.87 -0.42
C PRO A 216 13.04 2.90 -1.85
N LEU A 217 11.73 3.12 -2.03
CA LEU A 217 11.11 3.27 -3.36
C LEU A 217 11.68 4.49 -4.10
N ILE A 218 11.73 5.66 -3.44
CA ILE A 218 12.29 6.88 -4.02
C ILE A 218 13.77 6.69 -4.38
N ARG A 219 14.54 6.04 -3.51
CA ARG A 219 15.97 5.80 -3.74
C ARG A 219 16.22 4.81 -4.86
N MET A 220 15.43 3.75 -4.97
CA MET A 220 15.68 2.72 -5.97
C MET A 220 15.23 3.13 -7.37
N MET A 221 14.25 4.03 -7.52
CA MET A 221 13.69 4.40 -8.82
C MET A 221 14.68 5.16 -9.73
N LYS A 222 14.78 4.74 -11.01
CA LYS A 222 15.41 5.54 -12.09
C LYS A 222 14.47 6.67 -12.56
N GLY A 223 15.02 7.69 -13.21
CA GLY A 223 14.25 8.73 -13.90
C GLY A 223 14.04 10.01 -13.09
N ASN A 224 12.92 10.70 -13.34
CA ASN A 224 12.57 11.95 -12.66
C ASN A 224 11.81 11.73 -11.35
N TRP A 225 11.69 12.77 -10.53
CA TRP A 225 10.98 12.70 -9.24
C TRP A 225 9.50 12.31 -9.40
N TRP A 226 8.85 12.71 -10.49
CA TRP A 226 7.43 12.42 -10.73
C TRP A 226 7.18 10.94 -11.06
N GLU A 227 8.15 10.24 -11.67
CA GLU A 227 8.06 8.79 -11.89
C GLU A 227 8.07 8.03 -10.55
N ALA A 228 8.95 8.44 -9.64
CA ALA A 228 8.96 7.92 -8.27
C ALA A 228 7.67 8.31 -7.52
N GLY A 229 7.17 9.53 -7.74
CA GLY A 229 5.92 10.02 -7.16
C GLY A 229 4.73 9.17 -7.57
N LEU A 230 4.61 8.89 -8.87
CA LEU A 230 3.56 8.06 -9.42
C LEU A 230 3.66 6.62 -8.89
N ALA A 231 4.87 6.05 -8.84
CA ALA A 231 5.08 4.70 -8.32
C ALA A 231 4.62 4.57 -6.86
N VAL A 232 5.05 5.49 -5.99
CA VAL A 232 4.68 5.46 -4.56
C VAL A 232 3.19 5.70 -4.38
N ALA A 233 2.63 6.70 -5.07
CA ALA A 233 1.19 7.00 -5.01
C ALA A 233 0.33 5.80 -5.43
N LEU A 234 0.67 5.16 -6.55
CA LEU A 234 -0.03 3.97 -7.03
C LEU A 234 0.15 2.77 -6.10
N LEU A 235 1.35 2.54 -5.55
CA LEU A 235 1.56 1.46 -4.59
C LEU A 235 0.74 1.68 -3.32
N PHE A 236 0.76 2.89 -2.76
CA PHE A 236 0.03 3.19 -1.51
C PHE A 236 -1.48 3.10 -1.70
N SER A 237 -1.97 3.57 -2.86
CA SER A 237 -3.37 3.49 -3.25
C SER A 237 -3.81 2.04 -3.49
N VAL A 238 -3.14 1.34 -4.41
CA VAL A 238 -3.63 0.05 -4.89
C VAL A 238 -3.38 -1.05 -3.88
N LEU A 239 -2.17 -1.20 -3.31
CA LEU A 239 -1.88 -2.33 -2.43
C LEU A 239 -2.79 -2.41 -1.20
N MET A 240 -3.20 -1.26 -0.66
CA MET A 240 -4.13 -1.20 0.46
C MET A 240 -5.58 -1.13 -0.01
N GLY A 241 -5.87 -0.32 -1.03
CA GLY A 241 -7.21 -0.11 -1.54
C GLY A 241 -7.81 -1.36 -2.17
N SER A 242 -7.08 -2.09 -3.03
CA SER A 242 -7.62 -3.25 -3.75
C SER A 242 -8.11 -4.36 -2.83
N GLN A 243 -7.60 -4.47 -1.61
CA GLN A 243 -8.10 -5.42 -0.61
C GLN A 243 -9.59 -5.21 -0.30
N LEU A 244 -10.08 -3.97 -0.39
CA LEU A 244 -11.48 -3.63 -0.19
C LEU A 244 -12.36 -4.00 -1.39
N LEU A 245 -11.81 -4.51 -2.50
CA LEU A 245 -12.62 -5.12 -3.57
C LEU A 245 -13.10 -6.52 -3.19
N LEU A 246 -12.40 -7.19 -2.27
CA LEU A 246 -12.79 -8.51 -1.77
C LEU A 246 -13.98 -8.38 -0.82
N PRO A 247 -15.02 -9.21 -0.97
CA PRO A 247 -16.08 -9.32 0.02
C PRO A 247 -15.51 -9.61 1.41
N ASN A 248 -16.07 -8.98 2.43
CA ASN A 248 -15.64 -9.15 3.82
C ASN A 248 -16.88 -9.31 4.71
N PRO A 249 -16.99 -10.38 5.50
CA PRO A 249 -18.14 -10.58 6.39
C PRO A 249 -18.29 -9.50 7.46
N TYR A 250 -17.22 -8.77 7.75
CA TYR A 250 -17.20 -7.76 8.80
C TYR A 250 -17.66 -6.37 8.35
N MET A 251 -17.65 -6.09 7.04
CA MET A 251 -17.91 -4.74 6.53
C MET A 251 -18.97 -4.79 5.42
N PRO A 252 -20.15 -4.14 5.60
CA PRO A 252 -21.17 -4.07 4.57
C PRO A 252 -20.65 -3.53 3.25
N ASP A 253 -21.15 -4.02 2.12
CA ASP A 253 -20.65 -3.66 0.79
C ASP A 253 -20.65 -2.16 0.51
N ALA A 254 -21.68 -1.43 0.95
CA ALA A 254 -21.75 0.02 0.78
C ALA A 254 -20.61 0.74 1.54
N ILE A 255 -20.32 0.30 2.78
CA ILE A 255 -19.21 0.84 3.59
C ILE A 255 -17.88 0.47 2.95
N ARG A 256 -17.74 -0.79 2.56
CA ARG A 256 -16.52 -1.33 1.94
C ARG A 256 -16.14 -0.61 0.65
N LEU A 257 -17.11 -0.38 -0.24
CA LEU A 257 -16.86 0.33 -1.49
C LEU A 257 -16.65 1.85 -1.29
N ALA A 258 -17.32 2.46 -0.30
CA ALA A 258 -17.02 3.84 0.09
C ALA A 258 -15.59 3.98 0.63
N HIS A 259 -15.19 3.07 1.53
CA HIS A 259 -13.81 2.96 2.02
C HIS A 259 -12.82 2.65 0.89
N PHE A 260 -13.17 1.83 -0.10
CA PHE A 260 -12.30 1.56 -1.24
C PHE A 260 -11.93 2.87 -1.96
N VAL A 261 -12.92 3.71 -2.25
CA VAL A 261 -12.69 5.00 -2.91
C VAL A 261 -11.91 5.94 -2.00
N GLU A 262 -12.31 6.07 -0.73
CA GLU A 262 -11.65 6.90 0.28
C GLU A 262 -10.17 6.54 0.43
N ILE A 263 -9.87 5.28 0.74
CA ILE A 263 -8.53 4.77 1.00
C ILE A 263 -7.67 4.86 -0.25
N SER A 264 -8.19 4.44 -1.41
CA SER A 264 -7.42 4.47 -2.66
C SER A 264 -7.04 5.90 -3.04
N SER A 265 -7.96 6.85 -2.94
CA SER A 265 -7.72 8.24 -3.35
C SER A 265 -6.88 9.02 -2.34
N SER A 266 -7.12 8.85 -1.03
CA SER A 266 -6.34 9.49 0.03
C SER A 266 -4.88 9.02 0.03
N ASN A 267 -4.64 7.71 -0.07
CA ASN A 267 -3.29 7.16 -0.10
C ASN A 267 -2.55 7.53 -1.38
N PHE A 268 -3.24 7.64 -2.52
CA PHE A 268 -2.65 8.15 -3.76
C PHE A 268 -2.13 9.57 -3.56
N LEU A 269 -3.00 10.47 -3.09
CA LEU A 269 -2.65 11.87 -2.84
C LEU A 269 -1.49 11.98 -1.85
N PHE A 270 -1.56 11.22 -0.75
CA PHE A 270 -0.53 11.24 0.27
C PHE A 270 0.83 10.75 -0.25
N GLY A 271 0.84 9.60 -0.95
CA GLY A 271 2.07 9.07 -1.54
C GLY A 271 2.72 10.06 -2.52
N TRP A 272 1.92 10.77 -3.32
CA TRP A 272 2.41 11.81 -4.22
C TRP A 272 3.06 12.98 -3.46
N ILE A 273 2.39 13.50 -2.42
CA ILE A 273 2.88 14.61 -1.60
C ILE A 273 4.18 14.24 -0.89
N VAL A 274 4.27 13.04 -0.31
CA VAL A 274 5.48 12.56 0.37
C VAL A 274 6.66 12.58 -0.58
N VAL A 275 6.50 12.03 -1.79
CA VAL A 275 7.61 12.01 -2.76
C VAL A 275 7.97 13.41 -3.24
N TRP A 276 6.98 14.25 -3.53
CA TRP A 276 7.20 15.64 -3.94
C TRP A 276 8.02 16.41 -2.90
N LEU A 277 7.67 16.27 -1.62
CA LEU A 277 8.34 16.98 -0.53
C LEU A 277 9.76 16.46 -0.29
N LEU A 278 9.97 15.13 -0.39
CA LEU A 278 11.27 14.51 -0.09
C LEU A 278 12.26 14.54 -1.26
N ASN A 279 11.81 14.64 -2.52
CA ASN A 279 12.71 14.71 -3.67
C ASN A 279 13.24 16.12 -3.99
N ARG A 280 12.68 17.17 -3.37
CA ARG A 280 13.08 18.56 -3.60
C ARG A 280 13.75 19.12 -2.35
N HIS A 281 14.86 19.81 -2.55
CA HIS A 281 15.47 20.60 -1.47
C HIS A 281 14.62 21.85 -1.25
N HIS A 282 14.23 22.08 0.00
CA HIS A 282 13.51 23.28 0.44
C HIS A 282 14.20 23.76 1.71
N GLY A 283 14.88 24.91 1.65
CA GLY A 283 15.57 25.50 2.80
C GLY A 283 14.61 25.92 3.92
N SER A 284 13.33 26.15 3.59
CA SER A 284 12.28 26.46 4.57
C SER A 284 10.87 26.23 4.00
N LEU A 285 9.86 26.20 4.88
CA LEU A 285 8.44 26.15 4.50
C LEU A 285 8.02 27.28 3.52
N ARG A 286 8.67 28.45 3.59
CA ARG A 286 8.36 29.60 2.73
C ARG A 286 8.71 29.34 1.26
N GLU A 287 9.68 28.48 1.01
CA GLU A 287 10.10 28.12 -0.35
C GLU A 287 9.12 27.17 -1.04
N LEU A 288 8.18 26.56 -0.32
CA LEU A 288 7.13 25.74 -0.92
C LEU A 288 6.12 26.57 -1.74
N PHE A 289 6.05 27.87 -1.48
CA PHE A 289 5.09 28.80 -2.08
C PHE A 289 5.75 29.80 -3.05
N ARG A 290 7.01 29.56 -3.43
CA ARG A 290 7.75 30.32 -4.43
C ARG A 290 7.92 29.48 -5.69
#